data_AF-A0A7C7SHD9-F1
#
_entry.id   AF-A0A7C7SHD9-F1
#
_cell.length_a   1.000
_cell.length_b   1.000
_cell.length_c   1.000
_cell.angle_alpha   90.00
_cell.angle_beta   90.00
_cell.angle_gamma   90.00
#
_symmetry.space_group_name_H-M   'P 1'
#
loop_
_entity.id
_entity.type
_entity.pdbx_description
1 polymer ?
#
loop_
_entity_poly.entity_id
_entity_poly.type
_entity_poly.pdbx_seq_one_letter_code
_entity_poly.pdbx_strand_id
1 'polypeptide(L)'
;MSEPPGIGPGPADGVLGYHLNPLTCGVAKFNLLLARHLQVPMLSVFDDRATSMAHPVLSLKQSEFTDADSVALAALLETVSWRGAFSLFLHAWTDTPVERSLLSSAAAVYCGNAELVAQLRAQRPDVQDSWCPSTLLEPQRFRPDGLSVFAFGMAHKVRSELHQTVHTLLERTGQPYSVYLSTALHEGTAFDERFTVVFDELQDIYGEHIYFLGYMSDTAVYNYLIDTTFFAAFFDKGVRANNTTVNAAMACGSVVLTNFDAYSPGAFEHMHNVIDIHRCETLPTEPDTLQAIADNARATGSGALGWDALVSRIRGSS
;
A
#
# COMPACT_ATOMS: atom_id res chain seq x y z
N MET A 1 4.00 39.79 -41.92
CA MET A 1 3.08 38.94 -41.16
C MET A 1 3.90 38.31 -40.07
N SER A 2 3.83 38.85 -38.86
CA SER A 2 4.48 38.28 -37.68
C SER A 2 3.64 37.09 -37.23
N GLU A 3 4.25 35.93 -37.07
CA GLU A 3 3.60 34.81 -36.39
C GLU A 3 3.09 35.27 -35.02
N PRO A 4 1.86 34.89 -34.62
CA PRO A 4 1.41 35.16 -33.26
C PRO A 4 2.35 34.44 -32.29
N PRO A 5 2.70 35.06 -31.15
CA PRO A 5 3.48 34.38 -30.12
C PRO A 5 2.75 33.10 -29.73
N GLY A 6 3.44 31.96 -29.83
CA GLY A 6 2.89 30.67 -29.43
C GLY A 6 2.35 30.80 -28.02
N ILE A 7 1.03 30.63 -27.89
CA ILE A 7 0.36 30.60 -26.60
C ILE A 7 0.85 29.31 -25.95
N GLY A 8 1.91 29.41 -25.15
CA GLY A 8 2.29 28.34 -24.24
C GLY A 8 1.08 27.96 -23.39
N PRO A 9 0.98 26.70 -22.94
CA PRO A 9 -0.11 26.31 -22.06
C PRO A 9 -0.15 27.30 -20.89
N GLY A 10 -1.33 27.83 -20.58
CA GLY A 10 -1.51 28.65 -19.38
C GLY A 10 -1.03 27.90 -18.13
N PRO A 11 -0.96 28.57 -16.96
CA PRO A 11 -0.65 27.88 -15.72
C PRO A 11 -1.60 26.69 -15.53
N ALA A 12 -1.03 25.52 -15.22
CA ALA A 12 -1.82 24.32 -15.01
C ALA A 12 -2.85 24.54 -13.90
N ASP A 13 -4.07 24.05 -14.09
CA ASP A 13 -5.18 24.16 -13.14
C ASP A 13 -5.65 22.79 -12.62
N GLY A 14 -5.00 21.71 -13.06
CA GLY A 14 -5.22 20.36 -12.58
C GLY A 14 -4.23 19.36 -13.16
N VAL A 15 -4.07 18.22 -12.49
CA VAL A 15 -3.37 17.06 -13.02
C VAL A 15 -4.39 15.94 -13.23
N LEU A 16 -4.52 15.48 -14.47
CA LEU A 16 -5.42 14.39 -14.84
C LEU A 16 -4.63 13.09 -14.99
N GLY A 17 -4.98 12.11 -14.16
CA GLY A 17 -4.44 10.76 -14.18
C GLY A 17 -5.49 9.72 -14.56
N TYR A 18 -5.05 8.50 -14.85
CA TYR A 18 -5.96 7.36 -15.01
C TYR A 18 -6.16 6.65 -13.66
N HIS A 19 -5.09 6.08 -13.13
CA HIS A 19 -5.06 5.59 -11.75
C HIS A 19 -4.86 6.74 -10.77
N LEU A 20 -5.56 6.69 -9.64
CA LEU A 20 -5.45 7.68 -8.56
C LEU A 20 -4.77 7.13 -7.30
N ASN A 21 -4.61 5.81 -7.19
CA ASN A 21 -4.03 5.18 -6.01
C ASN A 21 -2.49 5.20 -6.06
N PRO A 22 -1.81 6.01 -5.23
CA PRO A 22 -0.35 6.10 -5.24
C PRO A 22 0.34 4.87 -4.65
N LEU A 23 -0.37 4.00 -3.91
CA LEU A 23 0.21 2.79 -3.33
C LEU A 23 0.48 1.71 -4.39
N THR A 24 -0.31 1.69 -5.45
CA THR A 24 -0.31 0.61 -6.46
C THR A 24 0.17 1.05 -7.83
N CYS A 25 0.25 2.37 -8.09
CA CYS A 25 0.68 2.91 -9.37
C CYS A 25 1.74 4.01 -9.20
N GLY A 26 2.91 3.82 -9.85
CA GLY A 26 4.00 4.80 -9.86
C GLY A 26 3.62 6.12 -10.53
N VAL A 27 2.83 6.05 -11.62
CA VAL A 27 2.31 7.24 -12.32
C VAL A 27 1.34 8.02 -11.42
N ALA A 28 0.43 7.33 -10.72
CA ALA A 28 -0.45 7.97 -9.76
C ALA A 28 0.33 8.67 -8.64
N LYS A 29 1.40 8.04 -8.14
CA LYS A 29 2.29 8.64 -7.13
C LYS A 29 3.02 9.88 -7.64
N PHE A 30 3.53 9.85 -8.86
CA PHE A 30 4.10 11.03 -9.53
C PHE A 30 3.06 12.14 -9.69
N ASN A 31 1.86 11.81 -10.19
CA ASN A 31 0.78 12.77 -10.42
C ASN A 31 0.34 13.46 -9.12
N LEU A 32 0.26 12.71 -8.03
CA LEU A 32 -0.09 13.26 -6.72
C LEU A 32 0.94 14.28 -6.24
N LEU A 33 2.24 13.96 -6.37
CA LEU A 33 3.32 14.87 -6.00
C LEU A 33 3.38 16.09 -6.93
N LEU A 34 3.20 15.88 -8.24
CA LEU A 34 3.15 16.96 -9.22
C LEU A 34 2.01 17.94 -8.88
N ALA A 35 0.81 17.43 -8.63
CA ALA A 35 -0.36 18.22 -8.25
C ALA A 35 -0.11 19.02 -6.95
N ARG A 36 0.49 18.39 -5.93
CA ARG A 36 0.88 19.06 -4.68
C ARG A 36 1.88 20.20 -4.91
N HIS A 37 2.89 19.99 -5.74
CA HIS A 37 3.89 21.02 -6.07
C HIS A 37 3.33 22.16 -6.92
N LEU A 38 2.40 21.85 -7.83
CA LEU A 38 1.68 22.85 -8.62
C LEU A 38 0.55 23.54 -7.83
N GLN A 39 0.19 23.01 -6.65
CA GLN A 39 -0.93 23.47 -5.82
C GLN A 39 -2.28 23.41 -6.55
N VAL A 40 -2.49 22.34 -7.32
CA VAL A 40 -3.71 22.08 -8.11
C VAL A 40 -4.33 20.73 -7.71
N PRO A 41 -5.61 20.49 -8.00
CA PRO A 41 -6.22 19.17 -7.78
C PRO A 41 -5.62 18.10 -8.70
N MET A 42 -5.55 16.87 -8.18
CA MET A 42 -5.38 15.66 -8.98
C MET A 42 -6.73 14.99 -9.15
N LEU A 43 -7.15 14.73 -10.39
CA LEU A 43 -8.42 14.07 -10.71
C LEU A 43 -8.21 12.90 -11.67
N SER A 44 -9.21 12.02 -11.75
CA SER A 44 -9.31 11.09 -12.87
C SER A 44 -9.59 11.87 -14.15
N VAL A 45 -9.01 11.43 -15.26
CA VAL A 45 -9.35 11.95 -16.60
C VAL A 45 -10.83 11.73 -16.94
N PHE A 46 -11.50 10.78 -16.28
CA PHE A 46 -12.93 10.51 -16.42
C PHE A 46 -13.81 11.17 -15.34
N ASP A 47 -13.26 12.04 -14.48
CA ASP A 47 -14.03 12.82 -13.52
C ASP A 47 -14.77 13.95 -14.24
N ASP A 48 -16.07 14.15 -13.97
CA ASP A 48 -16.86 15.21 -14.61
C ASP A 48 -16.24 16.60 -14.43
N ARG A 49 -15.59 16.85 -13.29
CA ARG A 49 -14.90 18.12 -13.00
C ARG A 49 -13.73 18.36 -13.95
N ALA A 50 -13.11 17.32 -14.49
CA ALA A 50 -12.03 17.44 -15.47
C ALA A 50 -12.49 18.16 -16.74
N THR A 51 -13.78 18.05 -17.12
CA THR A 51 -14.31 18.72 -18.32
C THR A 51 -14.34 20.25 -18.21
N SER A 52 -14.30 20.78 -16.98
CA SER A 52 -14.35 22.21 -16.67
C SER A 52 -12.98 22.88 -16.54
N MET A 53 -11.89 22.11 -16.61
CA MET A 53 -10.52 22.63 -16.57
C MET A 53 -10.19 23.39 -17.87
N ALA A 54 -9.33 24.39 -17.77
CA ALA A 54 -8.85 25.20 -18.88
C ALA A 54 -7.50 24.70 -19.42
N HIS A 55 -6.55 24.37 -18.53
CA HIS A 55 -5.18 23.99 -18.90
C HIS A 55 -4.68 22.78 -18.09
N PRO A 56 -5.38 21.64 -18.12
CA PRO A 56 -4.97 20.49 -17.35
C PRO A 56 -3.63 19.91 -17.86
N VAL A 57 -2.89 19.28 -16.96
CA VAL A 57 -1.78 18.39 -17.31
C VAL A 57 -2.32 16.96 -17.37
N LEU A 58 -2.37 16.38 -18.57
CA LEU A 58 -2.64 14.96 -18.75
C LEU A 58 -1.34 14.19 -18.54
N SER A 59 -1.25 13.45 -17.44
CA SER A 59 -0.09 12.63 -17.13
C SER A 59 -0.52 11.17 -17.05
N LEU A 60 -0.38 10.48 -18.18
CA LEU A 60 -1.00 9.20 -18.45
C LEU A 60 0.04 8.20 -18.97
N LYS A 61 -0.27 6.91 -18.81
CA LYS A 61 0.47 5.80 -19.41
C LYS A 61 -0.54 4.88 -20.09
N GLN A 62 -0.72 5.05 -21.40
CA GLN A 62 -1.83 4.41 -22.12
C GLN A 62 -1.79 2.89 -21.99
N SER A 63 -0.61 2.28 -21.92
CA SER A 63 -0.45 0.83 -21.77
C SER A 63 -1.12 0.24 -20.51
N GLU A 64 -1.54 1.06 -19.56
CA GLU A 64 -2.27 0.63 -18.34
C GLU A 64 -3.80 0.69 -18.51
N PHE A 65 -4.31 1.26 -19.60
CA PHE A 65 -5.74 1.36 -19.88
C PHE A 65 -6.31 0.03 -20.37
N THR A 66 -7.58 -0.22 -20.06
CA THR A 66 -8.33 -1.26 -20.77
C THR A 66 -8.70 -0.78 -22.18
N ASP A 67 -9.09 -1.70 -23.06
CA ASP A 67 -9.59 -1.36 -24.39
C ASP A 67 -10.81 -0.43 -24.31
N ALA A 68 -11.72 -0.69 -23.35
CA ALA A 68 -12.91 0.12 -23.13
C ALA A 68 -12.55 1.55 -22.69
N ASP A 69 -11.62 1.70 -21.75
CA ASP A 69 -11.18 3.00 -21.26
C ASP A 69 -10.41 3.78 -22.33
N SER A 70 -9.68 3.08 -23.19
CA SER A 70 -9.00 3.70 -24.34
C SER A 70 -10.02 4.31 -25.32
N VAL A 71 -11.10 3.59 -25.61
CA VAL A 71 -12.20 4.10 -26.43
C VAL A 71 -12.89 5.29 -25.74
N ALA A 72 -13.13 5.20 -24.44
CA ALA A 72 -13.74 6.28 -23.66
C ALA A 72 -12.87 7.54 -23.67
N LEU A 73 -11.55 7.41 -23.51
CA LEU A 73 -10.61 8.53 -23.59
C LEU A 73 -10.60 9.16 -24.98
N ALA A 74 -10.62 8.36 -26.05
CA ALA A 74 -10.71 8.87 -27.41
C ALA A 74 -11.98 9.71 -27.63
N ALA A 75 -13.13 9.21 -27.16
CA ALA A 75 -14.40 9.93 -27.25
C ALA A 75 -14.40 11.22 -26.42
N LEU A 76 -13.80 11.18 -25.21
CA LEU A 76 -13.68 12.34 -24.34
C LEU A 76 -12.89 13.47 -25.03
N LEU A 77 -11.76 13.16 -25.66
CA LEU A 77 -10.92 14.14 -26.36
C LEU A 77 -11.64 14.90 -27.48
N GLU A 78 -12.69 14.33 -28.05
CA GLU A 78 -13.51 15.00 -29.07
C GLU A 78 -14.49 16.03 -28.49
N THR A 79 -14.76 15.98 -27.18
CA THR A 79 -15.82 16.77 -26.53
C THR A 79 -15.32 17.77 -25.48
N VAL A 80 -14.12 17.56 -24.93
CA VAL A 80 -13.55 18.41 -23.88
C VAL A 80 -13.16 19.80 -24.38
N SER A 81 -13.45 20.80 -23.56
CA SER A 81 -13.17 22.21 -23.86
C SER A 81 -11.67 22.54 -23.88
N TRP A 82 -10.86 21.79 -23.12
CA TRP A 82 -9.41 21.96 -23.02
C TRP A 82 -8.62 21.28 -24.15
N ARG A 83 -9.28 20.71 -25.17
CA ARG A 83 -8.58 20.19 -26.37
C ARG A 83 -7.77 21.32 -27.01
N GLY A 84 -6.48 21.08 -27.29
CA GLY A 84 -5.59 22.12 -27.80
C GLY A 84 -4.99 23.04 -26.74
N ALA A 85 -5.43 22.95 -25.48
CA ALA A 85 -5.00 23.82 -24.38
C ALA A 85 -4.29 23.07 -23.24
N PHE A 86 -4.39 21.74 -23.22
CA PHE A 86 -3.78 20.88 -22.21
C PHE A 86 -2.28 20.62 -22.47
N SER A 87 -1.56 20.30 -21.40
CA SER A 87 -0.19 19.78 -21.50
C SER A 87 -0.19 18.26 -21.36
N LEU A 88 0.61 17.57 -22.17
CA LEU A 88 0.79 16.13 -22.10
C LEU A 88 2.13 15.80 -21.44
N PHE A 89 2.12 15.00 -20.38
CA PHE A 89 3.33 14.43 -19.78
C PHE A 89 3.37 12.93 -20.03
N LEU A 90 4.34 12.47 -20.83
CA LEU A 90 4.46 11.08 -21.26
C LEU A 90 5.41 10.29 -20.36
N HIS A 91 4.90 9.18 -19.82
CA HIS A 91 5.66 8.18 -19.06
C HIS A 91 6.16 7.01 -19.91
N ALA A 92 5.46 6.73 -21.02
CA ALA A 92 5.79 5.72 -22.01
C ALA A 92 5.15 6.09 -23.35
N TRP A 93 5.52 5.39 -24.40
CA TRP A 93 4.92 5.53 -25.72
C TRP A 93 4.82 4.17 -26.40
N THR A 94 3.62 3.78 -26.84
CA THR A 94 3.39 2.53 -27.59
C THR A 94 2.81 2.75 -28.99
N ASP A 95 2.74 4.01 -29.43
CA ASP A 95 2.21 4.44 -30.73
C ASP A 95 0.78 3.95 -31.01
N THR A 96 -0.09 4.08 -30.03
CA THR A 96 -1.52 3.80 -30.20
C THR A 96 -2.26 4.95 -30.91
N PRO A 97 -3.43 4.71 -31.54
CA PRO A 97 -4.23 5.78 -32.12
C PRO A 97 -4.61 6.88 -31.12
N VAL A 98 -4.92 6.52 -29.88
CA VAL A 98 -5.23 7.47 -28.80
C VAL A 98 -4.03 8.32 -28.45
N GLU A 99 -2.84 7.72 -28.31
CA GLU A 99 -1.61 8.44 -28.02
C GLU A 99 -1.25 9.43 -29.12
N ARG A 100 -1.41 9.06 -30.41
CA ARG A 100 -1.24 10.00 -31.53
C ARG A 100 -2.23 11.16 -31.48
N SER A 101 -3.49 10.91 -31.08
CA SER A 101 -4.49 11.97 -30.92
C SER A 101 -4.12 12.93 -29.79
N LEU A 102 -3.69 12.40 -28.65
CA LEU A 102 -3.17 13.18 -27.52
C LEU A 102 -1.95 14.02 -27.92
N LEU A 103 -0.96 13.40 -28.58
CA LEU A 103 0.27 14.05 -29.02
C LEU A 103 0.00 15.23 -29.95
N SER A 104 -0.94 15.07 -30.90
CA SER A 104 -1.28 16.10 -31.87
C SER A 104 -2.18 17.21 -31.31
N SER A 105 -2.97 16.91 -30.27
CA SER A 105 -3.92 17.85 -29.67
C SER A 105 -3.38 18.60 -28.45
N ALA A 106 -2.19 18.24 -27.93
CA ALA A 106 -1.60 18.89 -26.77
C ALA A 106 -0.97 20.25 -27.14
N ALA A 107 -1.12 21.25 -26.26
CA ALA A 107 -0.45 22.55 -26.38
C ALA A 107 1.05 22.45 -26.11
N ALA A 108 1.44 21.54 -25.21
CA ALA A 108 2.83 21.22 -24.90
C ALA A 108 2.97 19.73 -24.61
N VAL A 109 4.12 19.16 -24.95
CA VAL A 109 4.44 17.75 -24.70
C VAL A 109 5.76 17.66 -23.95
N TYR A 110 5.69 17.10 -22.74
CA TYR A 110 6.84 16.80 -21.89
C TYR A 110 7.12 15.31 -21.94
N CYS A 111 8.36 14.97 -22.27
CA CYS A 111 8.84 13.59 -22.31
C CYS A 111 9.65 13.31 -21.03
N GLY A 112 9.27 12.31 -20.25
CA GLY A 112 9.96 11.98 -18.99
C GLY A 112 11.39 11.44 -19.14
N ASN A 113 11.89 11.25 -20.38
CA ASN A 113 13.25 10.85 -20.69
C ASN A 113 13.63 11.16 -22.16
N ALA A 114 14.93 11.08 -22.45
CA ALA A 114 15.48 11.34 -23.78
C ALA A 114 15.11 10.29 -24.86
N GLU A 115 14.75 9.06 -24.47
CA GLU A 115 14.29 8.03 -25.41
C GLU A 115 12.95 8.44 -26.05
N LEU A 116 11.99 8.88 -25.23
CA LEU A 116 10.70 9.40 -25.70
C LEU A 116 10.89 10.63 -26.60
N VAL A 117 11.81 11.52 -26.25
CA VAL A 117 12.17 12.66 -27.11
C VAL A 117 12.65 12.17 -28.48
N ALA A 118 13.58 11.21 -28.53
CA ALA A 118 14.12 10.68 -29.78
C ALA A 118 13.04 9.99 -30.63
N GLN A 119 12.12 9.25 -30.00
CA GLN A 119 11.01 8.59 -30.68
C GLN A 119 10.01 9.59 -31.28
N LEU A 120 9.73 10.68 -30.58
CA LEU A 120 8.61 11.59 -30.92
C LEU A 120 9.01 12.81 -31.73
N ARG A 121 10.27 13.24 -31.67
CA ARG A 121 10.72 14.50 -32.28
C ARG A 121 10.47 14.60 -33.79
N ALA A 122 10.46 13.48 -34.50
CA ALA A 122 10.12 13.46 -35.93
C ALA A 122 8.64 13.81 -36.20
N GLN A 123 7.73 13.43 -35.29
CA GLN A 123 6.29 13.68 -35.41
C GLN A 123 5.88 15.01 -34.74
N ARG A 124 6.59 15.38 -33.66
CA ARG A 124 6.31 16.57 -32.86
C ARG A 124 7.63 17.27 -32.48
N PRO A 125 8.15 18.17 -33.32
CA PRO A 125 9.51 18.72 -33.17
C PRO A 125 9.77 19.54 -31.90
N ASP A 126 8.70 20.06 -31.30
CA ASP A 126 8.65 20.91 -30.11
C ASP A 126 8.48 20.13 -28.80
N VAL A 127 8.60 18.79 -28.82
CA VAL A 127 8.63 17.99 -27.58
C VAL A 127 9.76 18.45 -26.66
N GLN A 128 9.45 18.57 -25.38
CA GLN A 128 10.36 19.05 -24.34
C GLN A 128 10.97 17.87 -23.59
N ASP A 129 12.29 17.89 -23.46
CA ASP A 129 13.01 16.97 -22.60
C ASP A 129 12.75 17.30 -21.13
N SER A 130 12.42 16.30 -20.33
CA SER A 130 12.03 16.42 -18.93
C SER A 130 12.42 15.17 -18.14
N TRP A 131 11.95 15.04 -16.91
CA TRP A 131 12.29 13.95 -16.01
C TRP A 131 11.19 13.70 -14.98
N CYS A 132 11.18 12.50 -14.40
CA CYS A 132 10.38 12.19 -13.22
C CYS A 132 11.27 12.30 -11.96
N PRO A 133 10.97 13.18 -10.99
CA PRO A 133 11.70 13.25 -9.73
C PRO A 133 11.37 12.06 -8.83
N SER A 134 12.07 11.96 -7.70
CA SER A 134 11.77 10.96 -6.66
C SER A 134 10.30 11.01 -6.24
N THR A 135 9.68 9.84 -6.15
CA THR A 135 8.28 9.70 -5.76
C THR A 135 8.12 9.18 -4.32
N LEU A 136 9.07 9.44 -3.42
CA LEU A 136 8.89 9.09 -2.01
C LEU A 136 7.89 10.07 -1.36
N LEU A 137 6.67 9.61 -1.10
CA LEU A 137 5.60 10.45 -0.53
C LEU A 137 5.93 10.94 0.89
N GLU A 138 6.44 10.03 1.71
CA GLU A 138 6.70 10.26 3.13
C GLU A 138 8.04 9.64 3.49
N PRO A 139 9.17 10.37 3.26
CA PRO A 139 10.49 9.87 3.57
C PRO A 139 10.72 9.91 5.09
N GLN A 140 10.21 8.90 5.79
CA GLN A 140 10.42 8.71 7.23
C GLN A 140 11.41 7.58 7.49
N ARG A 141 12.38 7.82 8.39
CA ARG A 141 13.25 6.76 8.91
C ARG A 141 12.49 5.95 9.95
N PHE A 142 12.66 4.63 9.94
CA PHE A 142 12.17 3.77 11.03
C PHE A 142 12.79 4.21 12.36
N ARG A 143 11.98 4.21 13.42
CA ARG A 143 12.38 4.55 14.79
C ARG A 143 12.28 3.28 15.66
N PRO A 144 13.25 2.35 15.57
CA PRO A 144 13.15 1.02 16.21
C PRO A 144 13.30 1.05 17.74
N ASP A 145 13.13 2.19 18.39
CA ASP A 145 13.31 2.33 19.82
C ASP A 145 12.08 1.78 20.57
N GLY A 146 12.32 0.96 21.60
CA GLY A 146 11.29 0.40 22.47
C GLY A 146 10.55 -0.81 21.89
N LEU A 147 9.22 -0.83 22.04
CA LEU A 147 8.39 -1.97 21.68
C LEU A 147 8.21 -2.04 20.16
N SER A 148 8.44 -3.21 19.57
CA SER A 148 8.13 -3.46 18.16
C SER A 148 6.93 -4.38 18.01
N VAL A 149 5.95 -3.94 17.24
CA VAL A 149 4.76 -4.73 16.89
C VAL A 149 4.78 -5.04 15.42
N PHE A 150 4.88 -6.32 15.06
CA PHE A 150 4.77 -6.76 13.67
C PHE A 150 3.38 -7.36 13.42
N ALA A 151 2.71 -6.91 12.36
CA ALA A 151 1.45 -7.47 11.89
C ALA A 151 1.62 -7.97 10.46
N PHE A 152 1.20 -9.21 10.21
CA PHE A 152 1.25 -9.83 8.90
C PHE A 152 -0.05 -10.58 8.60
N GLY A 153 -0.64 -10.30 7.45
CA GLY A 153 -1.87 -10.97 7.02
C GLY A 153 -2.50 -10.32 5.79
N MET A 154 -3.73 -10.71 5.46
CA MET A 154 -4.47 -10.07 4.38
C MET A 154 -4.96 -8.69 4.80
N ALA A 155 -4.71 -7.67 4.00
CA ALA A 155 -5.15 -6.30 4.29
C ALA A 155 -6.66 -6.19 4.52
N HIS A 156 -7.49 -6.83 3.68
CA HIS A 156 -8.94 -6.83 3.83
C HIS A 156 -9.46 -7.58 5.07
N LYS A 157 -8.57 -8.18 5.87
CA LYS A 157 -8.89 -8.85 7.14
C LYS A 157 -8.36 -8.08 8.36
N VAL A 158 -7.77 -6.90 8.17
CA VAL A 158 -7.39 -6.04 9.30
C VAL A 158 -8.63 -5.71 10.13
N ARG A 159 -8.42 -5.58 11.45
CA ARG A 159 -9.47 -5.29 12.45
C ARG A 159 -9.10 -3.99 13.17
N SER A 160 -9.48 -2.85 12.58
CA SER A 160 -9.08 -1.53 13.03
C SER A 160 -9.45 -1.25 14.50
N GLU A 161 -10.62 -1.73 14.96
CA GLU A 161 -11.04 -1.65 16.37
C GLU A 161 -10.07 -2.37 17.35
N LEU A 162 -9.53 -3.52 16.95
CA LEU A 162 -8.56 -4.25 17.77
C LEU A 162 -7.18 -3.59 17.71
N HIS A 163 -6.83 -2.95 16.60
CA HIS A 163 -5.65 -2.09 16.51
C HIS A 163 -5.76 -0.83 17.39
N GLN A 164 -6.94 -0.23 17.52
CA GLN A 164 -7.19 0.86 18.49
C GLN A 164 -6.97 0.38 19.94
N THR A 165 -7.37 -0.85 20.24
CA THR A 165 -7.14 -1.47 21.55
C THR A 165 -5.63 -1.67 21.77
N VAL A 166 -4.91 -2.20 20.79
CA VAL A 166 -3.44 -2.33 20.85
C VAL A 166 -2.77 -0.97 21.04
N HIS A 167 -3.18 0.05 20.30
CA HIS A 167 -2.68 1.41 20.44
C HIS A 167 -2.84 1.92 21.88
N THR A 168 -4.04 1.80 22.44
CA THR A 168 -4.32 2.19 23.83
C THR A 168 -3.43 1.45 24.84
N LEU A 169 -3.18 0.16 24.60
CA LEU A 169 -2.32 -0.65 25.46
C LEU A 169 -0.84 -0.29 25.33
N LEU A 170 -0.36 0.02 24.12
CA LEU A 170 1.01 0.50 23.88
C LEU A 170 1.23 1.84 24.56
N GLU A 171 0.33 2.80 24.38
CA GLU A 171 0.36 4.11 25.04
C GLU A 171 0.44 3.98 26.57
N ARG A 172 -0.33 3.06 27.14
CA ARG A 172 -0.32 2.77 28.59
C ARG A 172 1.02 2.26 29.11
N THR A 173 1.86 1.67 28.28
CA THR A 173 3.20 1.24 28.71
C THR A 173 4.13 2.42 28.99
N GLY A 174 3.84 3.59 28.40
CA GLY A 174 4.73 4.75 28.43
C GLY A 174 6.07 4.55 27.70
N GLN A 175 6.25 3.43 27.00
CA GLN A 175 7.45 3.16 26.21
C GLN A 175 7.28 3.62 24.77
N PRO A 176 8.37 4.05 24.10
CA PRO A 176 8.31 4.25 22.65
C PRO A 176 7.96 2.93 21.96
N TYR A 177 7.25 3.02 20.83
CA TYR A 177 6.93 1.85 20.03
C TYR A 177 6.92 2.16 18.53
N SER A 178 7.03 1.09 17.75
CA SER A 178 6.85 1.08 16.31
C SER A 178 5.98 -0.09 15.88
N VAL A 179 5.08 0.16 14.94
CA VAL A 179 4.19 -0.83 14.33
C VAL A 179 4.64 -1.06 12.89
N TYR A 180 4.90 -2.31 12.54
CA TYR A 180 5.33 -2.72 11.21
C TYR A 180 4.22 -3.57 10.60
N LEU A 181 3.63 -3.09 9.51
CA LEU A 181 2.58 -3.82 8.82
C LEU A 181 3.08 -4.32 7.47
N SER A 182 2.88 -5.61 7.24
CA SER A 182 3.09 -6.26 5.96
C SER A 182 1.86 -7.05 5.55
N THR A 183 1.64 -7.15 4.24
CA THR A 183 0.43 -7.74 3.69
C THR A 183 0.72 -8.93 2.81
N ALA A 184 -0.03 -10.01 3.01
CA ALA A 184 -0.06 -11.16 2.12
C ALA A 184 -0.97 -10.89 0.92
N LEU A 185 -0.54 -11.34 -0.26
CA LEU A 185 -1.34 -11.34 -1.48
C LEU A 185 -1.91 -12.74 -1.73
N HIS A 186 -3.18 -12.81 -2.14
CA HIS A 186 -3.75 -14.03 -2.68
C HIS A 186 -3.55 -14.10 -4.19
N GLU A 187 -3.36 -15.30 -4.70
CA GLU A 187 -3.38 -15.55 -6.15
C GLU A 187 -4.67 -15.00 -6.76
N GLY A 188 -4.54 -14.23 -7.84
CA GLY A 188 -5.66 -13.59 -8.53
C GLY A 188 -6.22 -12.33 -7.84
N THR A 189 -5.60 -11.84 -6.77
CA THR A 189 -5.99 -10.57 -6.13
C THR A 189 -4.95 -9.48 -6.40
N ALA A 190 -5.43 -8.29 -6.75
CA ALA A 190 -4.63 -7.08 -6.81
C ALA A 190 -4.87 -6.23 -5.56
N PHE A 191 -3.94 -5.34 -5.25
CA PHE A 191 -4.18 -4.27 -4.28
C PHE A 191 -5.30 -3.35 -4.81
N ASP A 192 -6.42 -3.28 -4.12
CA ASP A 192 -7.63 -2.52 -4.51
C ASP A 192 -7.89 -1.34 -3.56
N GLU A 193 -9.00 -0.63 -3.73
CA GLU A 193 -9.37 0.51 -2.87
C GLU A 193 -9.53 0.13 -1.40
N ARG A 194 -9.92 -1.12 -1.10
CA ARG A 194 -10.06 -1.61 0.28
C ARG A 194 -8.71 -1.72 0.96
N PHE A 195 -7.65 -1.96 0.19
CA PHE A 195 -6.29 -1.89 0.68
C PHE A 195 -6.05 -0.50 1.28
N THR A 196 -6.20 0.56 0.47
CA THR A 196 -5.92 1.95 0.87
C THR A 196 -6.71 2.41 2.09
N VAL A 197 -8.01 2.08 2.17
CA VAL A 197 -8.83 2.43 3.35
C VAL A 197 -8.23 1.87 4.64
N VAL A 198 -7.70 0.65 4.62
CA VAL A 198 -7.06 0.04 5.79
C VAL A 198 -5.75 0.75 6.16
N PHE A 199 -4.98 1.23 5.17
CA PHE A 199 -3.78 2.04 5.46
C PHE A 199 -4.15 3.34 6.16
N ASP A 200 -5.14 4.05 5.62
CA ASP A 200 -5.58 5.32 6.17
C ASP A 200 -6.13 5.13 7.60
N GLU A 201 -6.95 4.11 7.83
CA GLU A 201 -7.46 3.79 9.17
C GLU A 201 -6.35 3.47 10.17
N LEU A 202 -5.34 2.68 9.78
CA LEU A 202 -4.23 2.37 10.68
C LEU A 202 -3.27 3.55 10.87
N GLN A 203 -3.11 4.39 9.85
CA GLN A 203 -2.38 5.65 9.95
C GLN A 203 -3.07 6.62 10.91
N ASP A 204 -4.40 6.69 10.90
CA ASP A 204 -5.18 7.48 11.86
C ASP A 204 -5.05 6.95 13.29
N ILE A 205 -4.89 5.64 13.46
CA ILE A 205 -4.72 5.01 14.78
C ILE A 205 -3.32 5.25 15.35
N TYR A 206 -2.27 5.01 14.56
CA TYR A 206 -0.89 4.97 15.05
C TYR A 206 -0.06 6.21 14.67
N GLY A 207 -0.53 7.08 13.79
CA GLY A 207 0.19 8.27 13.34
C GLY A 207 1.58 7.95 12.80
N GLU A 208 2.60 8.65 13.29
CA GLU A 208 3.99 8.46 12.85
C GLU A 208 4.65 7.15 13.35
N HIS A 209 3.93 6.32 14.10
CA HIS A 209 4.46 5.08 14.67
C HIS A 209 4.26 3.86 13.77
N ILE A 210 3.49 3.95 12.69
CA ILE A 210 3.26 2.82 11.77
C ILE A 210 4.09 2.92 10.50
N TYR A 211 4.63 1.78 10.08
CA TYR A 211 5.43 1.62 8.88
C TYR A 211 4.87 0.49 8.01
N PHE A 212 4.57 0.83 6.77
CA PHE A 212 4.03 -0.11 5.80
C PHE A 212 5.15 -0.70 4.94
N LEU A 213 5.31 -2.02 5.02
CA LEU A 213 6.41 -2.75 4.40
C LEU A 213 6.04 -3.36 3.03
N GLY A 214 4.77 -3.26 2.64
CA GLY A 214 4.25 -3.85 1.41
C GLY A 214 4.16 -5.38 1.49
N TYR A 215 4.53 -6.05 0.40
CA TYR A 215 4.61 -7.52 0.35
C TYR A 215 6.01 -7.98 0.76
N MET A 216 6.09 -8.94 1.67
CA MET A 216 7.34 -9.51 2.16
C MET A 216 7.47 -10.98 1.79
N SER A 217 8.71 -11.41 1.53
CA SER A 217 9.04 -12.84 1.38
C SER A 217 9.01 -13.55 2.73
N ASP A 218 8.90 -14.88 2.71
CA ASP A 218 8.96 -15.70 3.93
C ASP A 218 10.23 -15.47 4.74
N THR A 219 11.39 -15.28 4.07
CA THR A 219 12.65 -14.93 4.74
C THR A 219 12.53 -13.61 5.49
N ALA A 220 11.92 -12.60 4.88
CA ALA A 220 11.76 -11.30 5.53
C ALA A 220 10.74 -11.39 6.68
N VAL A 221 9.62 -12.09 6.50
CA VAL A 221 8.62 -12.34 7.55
C VAL A 221 9.28 -13.05 8.74
N TYR A 222 10.07 -14.10 8.50
CA TYR A 222 10.80 -14.83 9.54
C TYR A 222 11.68 -13.90 10.38
N ASN A 223 12.46 -13.01 9.75
CA ASN A 223 13.33 -12.08 10.47
C ASN A 223 12.52 -11.13 11.38
N TYR A 224 11.35 -10.67 10.94
CA TYR A 224 10.48 -9.88 11.82
C TYR A 224 9.86 -10.71 12.95
N LEU A 225 9.49 -11.97 12.70
CA LEU A 225 8.92 -12.83 13.73
C LEU A 225 9.90 -13.12 14.87
N ILE A 226 11.20 -13.24 14.59
CA ILE A 226 12.20 -13.52 15.64
C ILE A 226 12.66 -12.26 16.39
N ASP A 227 12.55 -11.08 15.79
CA ASP A 227 13.10 -9.84 16.35
C ASP A 227 12.03 -8.91 16.96
N THR A 228 10.75 -9.08 16.62
CA THR A 228 9.67 -8.22 17.13
C THR A 228 9.35 -8.51 18.60
N THR A 229 8.95 -7.49 19.37
CA THR A 229 8.43 -7.69 20.73
C THR A 229 7.09 -8.43 20.70
N PHE A 230 6.18 -7.98 19.84
CA PHE A 230 4.86 -8.59 19.68
C PHE A 230 4.54 -8.87 18.22
N PHE A 231 3.91 -10.03 17.97
CA PHE A 231 3.25 -10.31 16.72
C PHE A 231 1.74 -10.11 16.87
N ALA A 232 1.14 -9.18 16.13
CA ALA A 232 -0.30 -8.89 16.20
C ALA A 232 -1.08 -9.51 15.03
N ALA A 233 -2.08 -10.32 15.34
CA ALA A 233 -3.00 -10.88 14.35
C ALA A 233 -4.41 -11.02 14.93
N PHE A 234 -5.39 -10.43 14.24
CA PHE A 234 -6.76 -10.32 14.71
C PHE A 234 -7.78 -10.86 13.71
N PHE A 235 -8.90 -11.37 14.22
CA PHE A 235 -9.88 -12.12 13.43
C PHE A 235 -11.32 -11.72 13.78
N ASP A 236 -12.26 -11.85 12.84
CA ASP A 236 -13.70 -11.54 13.04
C ASP A 236 -14.30 -12.29 14.23
N LYS A 237 -14.06 -13.60 14.28
CA LYS A 237 -14.63 -14.50 15.27
C LYS A 237 -13.55 -15.09 16.18
N GLY A 238 -12.43 -14.41 16.37
CA GLY A 238 -11.29 -14.93 17.13
C GLY A 238 -10.40 -15.92 16.36
N VAL A 239 -9.27 -16.24 16.98
CA VAL A 239 -8.21 -17.08 16.38
C VAL A 239 -8.63 -18.54 16.23
N ARG A 240 -8.07 -19.22 15.23
CA ARG A 240 -8.34 -20.62 14.88
C ARG A 240 -7.03 -21.37 14.70
N ALA A 241 -7.07 -22.69 14.90
CA ALA A 241 -5.91 -23.55 14.73
C ALA A 241 -5.36 -23.56 13.29
N ASN A 242 -6.16 -23.18 12.29
CA ASN A 242 -5.74 -23.05 10.90
C ASN A 242 -5.22 -21.66 10.52
N ASN A 243 -5.08 -20.74 11.48
CA ASN A 243 -4.38 -19.47 11.24
C ASN A 243 -2.87 -19.71 11.22
N THR A 244 -2.38 -20.17 10.08
CA THR A 244 -0.98 -20.59 9.87
C THR A 244 0.04 -19.53 10.24
N THR A 245 -0.26 -18.25 10.02
CA THR A 245 0.63 -17.15 10.41
C THR A 245 0.80 -17.03 11.93
N VAL A 246 -0.28 -17.24 12.70
CA VAL A 246 -0.20 -17.27 14.17
C VAL A 246 0.65 -18.46 14.61
N ASN A 247 0.43 -19.63 14.03
CA ASN A 247 1.25 -20.81 14.32
C ASN A 247 2.72 -20.59 13.96
N ALA A 248 3.01 -19.90 12.85
CA ALA A 248 4.37 -19.55 12.44
C ALA A 248 5.04 -18.58 13.44
N ALA A 249 4.33 -17.55 13.88
CA ALA A 249 4.81 -16.62 14.90
C ALA A 249 5.11 -17.35 16.21
N MET A 250 4.20 -18.20 16.66
CA MET A 250 4.42 -19.04 17.84
C MET A 250 5.64 -19.95 17.68
N ALA A 251 5.78 -20.65 16.55
CA ALA A 251 6.93 -21.52 16.28
C ALA A 251 8.27 -20.75 16.24
N CYS A 252 8.27 -19.48 15.82
CA CYS A 252 9.43 -18.61 15.89
C CYS A 252 9.72 -18.11 17.32
N GLY A 253 8.75 -18.21 18.23
CA GLY A 253 8.84 -17.68 19.59
C GLY A 253 8.46 -16.20 19.69
N SER A 254 7.63 -15.68 18.77
CA SER A 254 7.07 -14.34 18.95
C SER A 254 6.02 -14.34 20.07
N VAL A 255 5.93 -13.25 20.83
CA VAL A 255 4.80 -13.04 21.74
C VAL A 255 3.57 -12.62 20.91
N VAL A 256 2.60 -13.52 20.77
CA VAL A 256 1.43 -13.29 19.91
C VAL A 256 0.35 -12.48 20.66
N LEU A 257 -0.09 -11.37 20.07
CA LEU A 257 -1.30 -10.63 20.41
C LEU A 257 -2.42 -11.04 19.45
N THR A 258 -3.50 -11.62 19.98
CA THR A 258 -4.66 -12.03 19.16
C THR A 258 -5.97 -11.90 19.96
N ASN A 259 -7.09 -12.32 19.40
CA ASN A 259 -8.39 -12.27 20.06
C ASN A 259 -9.03 -13.66 20.17
N PHE A 260 -9.57 -13.99 21.34
CA PHE A 260 -10.23 -15.28 21.57
C PHE A 260 -11.74 -15.22 21.42
N ASP A 261 -12.32 -16.39 21.18
CA ASP A 261 -13.74 -16.70 21.27
C ASP A 261 -13.92 -18.16 21.74
N ALA A 262 -15.17 -18.65 21.74
CA ALA A 262 -15.50 -20.02 22.15
C ALA A 262 -14.89 -21.14 21.28
N TYR A 263 -14.37 -20.83 20.10
CA TYR A 263 -13.77 -21.80 19.16
C TYR A 263 -12.26 -21.61 19.00
N SER A 264 -11.65 -20.77 19.83
CA SER A 264 -10.21 -20.62 19.86
C SER A 264 -9.53 -21.91 20.35
N PRO A 265 -8.31 -22.24 19.87
CA PRO A 265 -7.67 -23.50 20.23
C PRO A 265 -7.49 -23.63 21.75
N GLY A 266 -7.87 -24.77 22.32
CA GLY A 266 -7.71 -25.00 23.77
C GLY A 266 -6.25 -25.01 24.24
N ALA A 267 -5.29 -25.15 23.31
CA ALA A 267 -3.86 -25.01 23.58
C ALA A 267 -3.41 -23.55 23.69
N PHE A 268 -4.25 -22.57 23.36
CA PHE A 268 -3.92 -21.14 23.46
C PHE A 268 -4.39 -20.60 24.81
N GLU A 269 -3.44 -20.08 25.57
CA GLU A 269 -3.65 -19.66 26.95
C GLU A 269 -3.12 -18.23 27.15
N HIS A 270 -4.05 -17.33 27.50
CA HIS A 270 -3.76 -15.91 27.74
C HIS A 270 -2.64 -15.73 28.79
N MET A 271 -1.62 -14.94 28.44
CA MET A 271 -0.42 -14.65 29.25
C MET A 271 0.46 -15.87 29.56
N HIS A 272 0.17 -17.03 28.97
CA HIS A 272 1.03 -18.21 29.06
C HIS A 272 1.81 -18.44 27.77
N ASN A 273 1.13 -18.51 26.62
CA ASN A 273 1.75 -18.71 25.30
C ASN A 273 1.20 -17.80 24.20
N VAL A 274 0.12 -17.09 24.47
CA VAL A 274 -0.52 -16.09 23.60
C VAL A 274 -1.12 -15.01 24.51
N ILE A 275 -1.27 -13.78 24.03
CA ILE A 275 -1.97 -12.71 24.73
C ILE A 275 -3.31 -12.46 24.02
N ASP A 276 -4.40 -12.88 24.67
CA ASP A 276 -5.75 -12.47 24.28
C ASP A 276 -6.01 -10.99 24.61
N ILE A 277 -6.20 -10.19 23.57
CA ILE A 277 -6.38 -8.74 23.62
C ILE A 277 -7.63 -8.34 24.40
N HIS A 278 -8.69 -9.16 24.38
CA HIS A 278 -9.93 -8.85 25.10
C HIS A 278 -9.79 -8.99 26.62
N ARG A 279 -8.74 -9.68 27.08
CA ARG A 279 -8.45 -9.92 28.50
C ARG A 279 -7.23 -9.12 28.99
N CYS A 280 -6.51 -8.47 28.08
CA CYS A 280 -5.27 -7.78 28.38
C CYS A 280 -5.56 -6.34 28.86
N GLU A 281 -5.24 -6.04 30.12
CA GLU A 281 -5.38 -4.68 30.67
C GLU A 281 -4.11 -3.83 30.47
N THR A 282 -2.94 -4.49 30.47
CA THR A 282 -1.61 -3.90 30.29
C THR A 282 -0.71 -4.89 29.55
N LEU A 283 0.05 -4.41 28.57
CA LEU A 283 1.06 -5.24 27.90
C LEU A 283 2.23 -5.54 28.86
N PRO A 284 2.73 -6.78 28.89
CA PRO A 284 3.95 -7.09 29.62
C PRO A 284 5.14 -6.39 28.93
N THR A 285 5.97 -5.72 29.71
CA THR A 285 7.20 -5.09 29.23
C THR A 285 8.46 -5.71 29.82
N GLU A 286 8.30 -6.56 30.85
CA GLU A 286 9.41 -7.20 31.53
C GLU A 286 10.02 -8.30 30.65
N PRO A 287 11.34 -8.25 30.36
CA PRO A 287 11.99 -9.19 29.45
C PRO A 287 11.78 -10.66 29.82
N ASP A 288 11.88 -11.00 31.10
CA ASP A 288 11.69 -12.38 31.58
C ASP A 288 10.26 -12.88 31.35
N THR A 289 9.27 -12.00 31.46
CA THR A 289 7.86 -12.35 31.21
C THR A 289 7.63 -12.56 29.71
N LEU A 290 8.15 -11.66 28.88
CA LEU A 290 8.07 -11.79 27.43
C LEU A 290 8.75 -13.06 26.94
N GLN A 291 9.95 -13.36 27.45
CA GLN A 291 10.70 -14.56 27.12
C GLN A 291 9.96 -15.83 27.53
N ALA A 292 9.37 -15.86 28.73
CA ALA A 292 8.57 -17.01 29.17
C ALA A 292 7.37 -17.26 28.25
N ILE A 293 6.65 -16.21 27.84
CA ILE A 293 5.52 -16.36 26.91
C ILE A 293 6.00 -16.86 25.55
N ALA A 294 7.09 -16.30 25.03
CA ALA A 294 7.73 -16.69 23.77
C ALA A 294 8.15 -18.18 23.76
N ASP A 295 8.78 -18.65 24.83
CA ASP A 295 9.23 -20.04 24.94
C ASP A 295 8.05 -21.03 24.98
N ASN A 296 6.99 -20.68 25.71
CA ASN A 296 5.75 -21.48 25.75
C ASN A 296 5.02 -21.45 24.39
N ALA A 297 5.04 -20.30 23.70
CA ALA A 297 4.51 -20.19 22.34
C ALA A 297 5.25 -21.14 21.39
N ARG A 298 6.59 -21.15 21.44
CA ARG A 298 7.44 -22.05 20.65
C ARG A 298 7.17 -23.51 20.96
N ALA A 299 7.07 -23.88 22.24
CA ALA A 299 6.75 -25.24 22.65
C ALA A 299 5.38 -25.69 22.10
N THR A 300 4.38 -24.79 22.12
CA THR A 300 3.03 -25.07 21.60
C THR A 300 3.01 -25.18 20.08
N GLY A 301 3.62 -24.21 19.38
CA GLY A 301 3.63 -24.09 17.93
C GLY A 301 4.46 -25.17 17.24
N SER A 302 5.59 -25.57 17.83
CA SER A 302 6.43 -26.67 17.31
C SER A 302 5.99 -28.04 17.81
N GLY A 303 5.24 -28.11 18.91
CA GLY A 303 4.73 -29.35 19.50
C GLY A 303 3.32 -29.69 19.02
N ALA A 304 2.32 -29.41 19.86
CA ALA A 304 0.93 -29.84 19.67
C ALA A 304 0.29 -29.34 18.36
N LEU A 305 0.74 -28.19 17.85
CA LEU A 305 0.27 -27.60 16.59
C LEU A 305 1.31 -27.69 15.46
N GLY A 306 2.42 -28.37 15.71
CA GLY A 306 3.54 -28.50 14.78
C GLY A 306 3.30 -29.51 13.66
N TRP A 307 4.21 -29.50 12.68
CA TRP A 307 4.17 -30.42 11.54
C TRP A 307 4.18 -31.89 11.97
N ASP A 308 5.01 -32.27 12.93
CA ASP A 308 5.12 -33.66 13.38
C ASP A 308 3.80 -34.18 13.96
N ALA A 309 3.11 -33.36 14.76
CA ALA A 309 1.81 -33.71 15.32
C ALA A 309 0.74 -33.86 14.22
N LEU A 310 0.67 -32.93 13.27
CA LEU A 310 -0.27 -33.00 12.16
C LEU A 310 0.00 -34.21 11.25
N VAL A 311 1.26 -34.43 10.87
CA VAL A 311 1.68 -35.53 10.01
C VAL A 311 1.43 -36.87 10.68
N SER A 312 1.78 -37.02 11.96
CA SER A 312 1.49 -38.22 12.75
C SER A 312 -0.01 -38.54 12.74
N ARG A 313 -0.85 -37.53 12.98
CA ARG A 313 -2.32 -37.70 12.96
C ARG A 313 -2.86 -38.11 11.60
N ILE A 314 -2.35 -37.53 10.52
CA ILE A 314 -2.79 -37.85 9.14
C ILE A 314 -2.34 -39.24 8.72
N ARG A 315 -1.11 -39.64 9.08
CA ARG A 315 -0.61 -40.98 8.77
C ARG A 315 -1.39 -42.09 9.48
N GLY A 316 -2.14 -41.73 10.53
CA GLY A 316 -2.76 -42.68 11.45
C GLY A 316 -1.66 -43.27 12.33
N SER A 317 -1.88 -43.27 13.65
CA SER A 317 -0.95 -43.89 14.58
C SER A 317 -0.66 -45.32 14.14
N SER A 318 0.58 -45.61 13.76
CA SER A 318 1.11 -46.98 13.77
C SER A 318 1.21 -47.49 15.19
#